data_AF-A0A8T3UD43-F1
#
_entry.id   AF-A0A8T3UD43-F1
#
_cell.length_a   1.000
_cell.length_b   1.000
_cell.length_c   1.000
_cell.angle_alpha   90.00
_cell.angle_beta   90.00
_cell.angle_gamma   90.00
#
_symmetry.space_group_name_H-M   'P 1'
#
loop_
_entity.id
_entity.type
_entity.pdbx_description
1 polymer ?
#
loop_
_entity_poly.entity_id
_entity_poly.type
_entity_poly.pdbx_seq_one_letter_code
_entity_poly.pdbx_strand_id
1 'polypeptide(L)'
;MEVKKTSKYFVDLVESMKEDYTNLQSSINNQHNSYNKKLEIMNAMLEYNNSLSSRLEKDFDALRENNRIVEAMYDGNAMHRKNIFNSNKVLFVDSNKVLKNNSSYDTYGNCIHPKVIGNLENVLNFNSSVGYIFKPSATVSINGESNSEYVNILKHDTIVDKAPIFNQYTDNVLTVTIDFPDNPLIGATNCNAIELSPFLAGAAVLKAITIITTPGTQLSNDAIIMDYDQPLEDTRILFDSIYAIKTLTLSFDLTFTNNLGLYPFGLRHIYLYNANFNTERSNIVIRNDYQNLIKYIDDDIIISNQDGSDTSNKYSAHETTCSEQGIKLYSYYANNNLLYQIETHTRDLANQLSRNTKVFYADIPVKKAMYSIEFKKVRT
;
A
#
# COMPACT_ATOMS: atom_id res chain seq x y z
N MET A 1 -17.42 -27.92 -57.29
CA MET A 1 -18.06 -26.82 -56.54
C MET A 1 -18.15 -25.63 -57.47
N GLU A 2 -19.32 -25.40 -58.08
CA GLU A 2 -19.54 -24.21 -58.91
C GLU A 2 -19.67 -22.99 -58.02
N VAL A 3 -18.73 -22.05 -58.15
CA VAL A 3 -18.88 -20.70 -57.59
C VAL A 3 -19.97 -20.02 -58.42
N LYS A 4 -21.20 -19.96 -57.88
CA LYS A 4 -22.24 -19.09 -58.44
C LYS A 4 -21.79 -17.64 -58.28
N LYS A 5 -21.10 -17.12 -59.31
CA LYS A 5 -20.68 -15.71 -59.46
C LYS A 5 -21.92 -14.83 -59.69
N THR A 6 -22.72 -14.64 -58.67
CA THR A 6 -23.80 -13.64 -58.68
C THR A 6 -23.28 -12.33 -58.11
N SER A 7 -23.79 -11.21 -58.59
CA SER A 7 -23.45 -9.87 -58.09
C SER A 7 -23.60 -9.76 -56.57
N LYS A 8 -24.60 -10.44 -56.00
CA LYS A 8 -24.82 -10.53 -54.56
C LYS A 8 -23.63 -11.11 -53.78
N TYR A 9 -23.00 -12.18 -54.27
CA TYR A 9 -21.83 -12.76 -53.61
C TYR A 9 -20.65 -11.78 -53.53
N PHE A 10 -20.45 -10.98 -54.59
CA PHE A 10 -19.41 -9.95 -54.59
C PHE A 10 -19.75 -8.77 -53.66
N VAL A 11 -21.02 -8.38 -53.58
CA VAL A 11 -21.47 -7.33 -52.64
C VAL A 11 -21.27 -7.79 -51.19
N ASP A 12 -21.75 -8.99 -50.85
CA ASP A 12 -21.62 -9.56 -49.50
C ASP A 12 -20.12 -9.70 -49.10
N LEU A 13 -19.26 -10.10 -50.04
CA LEU A 13 -17.81 -10.18 -49.81
C LEU A 13 -17.18 -8.80 -49.57
N VAL A 14 -17.55 -7.79 -50.37
CA VAL A 14 -17.04 -6.42 -50.20
C VAL A 14 -17.52 -5.80 -48.89
N GLU A 15 -18.76 -6.06 -48.48
CA GLU A 15 -19.30 -5.64 -47.19
C GLU A 15 -18.54 -6.30 -46.02
N SER A 16 -18.32 -7.61 -46.08
CA SER A 16 -17.50 -8.34 -45.09
C SER A 16 -16.07 -7.80 -45.02
N MET A 17 -15.42 -7.56 -46.15
CA MET A 17 -14.06 -6.98 -46.18
C MET A 17 -14.03 -5.56 -45.58
N LYS A 18 -15.10 -4.77 -45.79
CA LYS A 18 -15.21 -3.42 -45.22
C LYS A 18 -15.42 -3.46 -43.71
N GLU A 19 -16.22 -4.41 -43.22
CA GLU A 19 -16.39 -4.65 -41.79
C GLU A 19 -15.08 -5.08 -41.14
N ASP A 20 -14.39 -6.07 -41.73
CA ASP A 20 -13.06 -6.52 -41.27
C ASP A 20 -12.04 -5.39 -41.25
N TYR A 21 -12.01 -4.56 -42.29
CA TYR A 21 -11.13 -3.38 -42.34
C TYR A 21 -11.46 -2.38 -41.22
N THR A 22 -12.75 -2.12 -40.97
CA THR A 22 -13.20 -1.20 -39.92
C THR A 22 -12.83 -1.73 -38.53
N ASN A 23 -13.01 -3.03 -38.30
CA ASN A 23 -12.62 -3.72 -37.08
C ASN A 23 -11.10 -3.67 -36.86
N LEU A 24 -10.33 -3.91 -37.92
CA LEU A 24 -8.86 -3.82 -37.88
C LEU A 24 -8.41 -2.39 -37.58
N GLN A 25 -9.00 -1.39 -38.23
CA GLN A 25 -8.66 0.01 -38.01
C GLN A 25 -9.00 0.47 -36.59
N SER A 26 -10.15 0.08 -36.07
CA SER A 26 -10.54 0.32 -34.67
C SER A 26 -9.56 -0.33 -33.70
N SER A 27 -9.17 -1.59 -33.95
CA SER A 27 -8.18 -2.31 -33.16
C SER A 27 -6.81 -1.61 -33.15
N ILE A 28 -6.32 -1.16 -34.32
CA ILE A 28 -5.07 -0.41 -34.44
C ILE A 28 -5.12 0.90 -33.65
N ASN A 29 -6.22 1.66 -33.77
CA ASN A 29 -6.39 2.92 -33.04
C ASN A 29 -6.40 2.70 -31.52
N ASN A 30 -7.09 1.67 -31.05
CA ASN A 30 -7.13 1.31 -29.62
C ASN A 30 -5.74 0.91 -29.10
N GLN A 31 -4.98 0.13 -29.88
CA GLN A 31 -3.61 -0.22 -29.54
C GLN A 31 -2.71 1.01 -29.49
N HIS A 32 -2.82 1.92 -30.46
CA HIS A 32 -2.03 3.14 -30.48
C HIS A 32 -2.31 4.04 -29.26
N ASN A 33 -3.58 4.21 -28.90
CA ASN A 33 -3.97 4.96 -27.69
C ASN A 33 -3.42 4.31 -26.42
N SER A 34 -3.47 2.97 -26.32
CA SER A 34 -2.88 2.23 -25.20
C SER A 34 -1.37 2.45 -25.10
N TYR A 35 -0.65 2.42 -26.23
CA TYR A 35 0.80 2.67 -26.26
C TYR A 35 1.13 4.11 -25.86
N ASN A 36 0.38 5.10 -26.36
CA ASN A 36 0.59 6.50 -25.98
C ASN A 36 0.41 6.71 -24.47
N LYS A 37 -0.61 6.09 -23.87
CA LYS A 37 -0.83 6.17 -22.42
C LYS A 37 0.28 5.48 -21.63
N LYS A 38 0.81 4.34 -22.11
CA LYS A 38 1.97 3.68 -21.49
C LYS A 38 3.23 4.55 -21.57
N LEU A 39 3.48 5.21 -22.71
CA LEU A 39 4.59 6.16 -22.86
C LEU A 39 4.46 7.36 -21.92
N GLU A 40 3.25 7.91 -21.76
CA GLU A 40 2.97 8.97 -20.80
C GLU A 40 3.36 8.55 -19.37
N ILE A 41 2.92 7.36 -18.95
CA ILE A 41 3.26 6.80 -17.64
C ILE A 41 4.77 6.59 -17.49
N MET A 42 5.43 6.02 -18.50
CA MET A 42 6.88 5.77 -18.47
C MET A 42 7.67 7.08 -18.36
N ASN A 43 7.28 8.13 -19.09
CA ASN A 43 7.92 9.43 -19.01
C ASN A 43 7.77 10.02 -17.61
N ALA A 44 6.56 9.98 -17.04
CA ALA A 44 6.32 10.45 -15.68
C ALA A 44 7.10 9.65 -14.63
N MET A 45 7.23 8.33 -14.80
CA MET A 45 8.07 7.46 -13.95
C MET A 45 9.54 7.87 -14.02
N LEU A 46 10.07 8.12 -15.22
CA LEU A 46 11.45 8.54 -15.41
C LEU A 46 11.72 9.91 -14.76
N GLU A 47 10.82 10.88 -14.95
CA GLU A 47 10.93 12.19 -14.30
C GLU A 47 10.88 12.08 -12.78
N TYR A 48 9.95 11.30 -12.23
CA TYR A 48 9.85 11.07 -10.80
C TYR A 48 11.10 10.39 -10.23
N ASN A 49 11.62 9.36 -10.90
CA ASN A 49 12.83 8.66 -10.48
C ASN A 49 14.08 9.55 -10.52
N ASN A 50 14.16 10.46 -11.50
CA ASN A 50 15.23 11.46 -11.55
C ASN A 50 15.11 12.44 -10.38
N SER A 51 13.90 12.93 -10.09
CA SER A 51 13.62 13.79 -8.93
C SER A 51 13.98 13.09 -7.60
N LEU A 52 13.66 11.80 -7.47
CA LEU A 52 14.03 11.00 -6.29
C LEU A 52 15.54 10.82 -6.18
N SER A 53 16.22 10.45 -7.28
CA SER A 53 17.68 10.31 -7.30
C SER A 53 18.38 11.60 -6.89
N SER A 54 17.96 12.75 -7.42
CA SER A 54 18.53 14.05 -7.05
C SER A 54 18.27 14.43 -5.59
N ARG A 55 17.14 14.01 -5.00
CA ARG A 55 16.89 14.17 -3.56
C ARG A 55 17.84 13.30 -2.74
N LEU A 56 17.97 12.03 -3.10
CA LEU A 56 18.88 11.08 -2.43
C LEU A 56 20.34 11.54 -2.52
N GLU A 57 20.81 12.01 -3.67
CA GLU A 57 22.16 12.54 -3.84
C GLU A 57 22.43 13.71 -2.90
N LYS A 58 21.47 14.65 -2.78
CA LYS A 58 21.58 15.75 -1.81
C LYS A 58 21.66 15.25 -0.38
N ASP A 59 20.88 14.23 -0.02
CA ASP A 59 20.93 13.62 1.31
C ASP A 59 22.28 12.91 1.56
N PHE A 60 22.85 12.26 0.55
CA PHE A 60 24.17 11.63 0.60
C PHE A 60 25.32 12.64 0.67
N ASP A 61 25.25 13.75 -0.05
CA ASP A 61 26.24 14.82 0.07
C ASP A 61 26.17 15.46 1.45
N ALA A 62 24.96 15.71 1.97
CA ALA A 62 24.77 16.19 3.33
C ALA A 62 25.35 15.22 4.39
N LEU A 63 25.22 13.91 4.17
CA LEU A 63 25.86 12.88 4.99
C LEU A 63 27.39 12.98 4.97
N ARG A 64 27.97 13.08 3.78
CA ARG A 64 29.43 13.11 3.58
C ARG A 64 30.05 14.35 4.20
N GLU A 65 29.34 15.48 4.14
CA GLU A 65 29.84 16.76 4.65
C GLU A 65 29.65 16.91 6.17
N ASN A 66 28.60 16.35 6.76
CA ASN A 66 28.23 16.62 8.15
C ASN A 66 28.15 15.41 9.09
N ASN A 67 28.39 14.17 8.62
CA ASN A 67 28.14 12.92 9.38
C ASN A 67 26.73 12.83 9.99
N ARG A 68 25.76 13.60 9.47
CA ARG A 68 24.39 13.73 9.97
C ARG A 68 23.47 14.02 8.81
N ILE A 69 22.40 13.25 8.67
CA ILE A 69 21.26 13.73 7.88
C ILE A 69 20.38 14.54 8.80
N VAL A 70 19.91 15.69 8.30
CA VAL A 70 19.04 16.60 9.00
C VAL A 70 17.70 16.55 8.30
N GLU A 71 16.72 15.87 8.88
CA GLU A 71 15.33 16.07 8.48
C GLU A 71 14.84 17.33 9.20
N ALA A 72 14.57 18.39 8.44
CA ALA A 72 13.94 19.60 8.98
C ALA A 72 12.42 19.37 9.01
N MET A 73 11.89 18.87 10.13
CA MET A 73 10.45 18.92 10.36
C MET A 73 10.07 20.31 10.86
N TYR A 74 9.13 20.95 10.16
CA TYR A 74 8.57 22.24 10.50
C TYR A 74 7.18 22.04 11.10
N ASP A 75 7.05 22.12 12.43
CA ASP A 75 5.78 21.97 13.15
C ASP A 75 5.05 23.32 13.37
N GLY A 76 5.56 24.39 12.76
CA GLY A 76 5.03 25.74 12.93
C GLY A 76 5.65 26.55 14.06
N ASN A 77 6.47 25.99 14.97
CA ASN A 77 7.14 26.76 16.02
C ASN A 77 8.58 26.31 16.38
N ALA A 78 9.04 25.10 16.02
CA ALA A 78 10.41 24.69 16.28
C ALA A 78 10.97 23.72 15.22
N MET A 79 12.26 23.86 14.91
CA MET A 79 13.01 22.96 14.04
C MET A 79 13.59 21.81 14.88
N HIS A 80 13.04 20.61 14.73
CA HIS A 80 13.57 19.40 15.39
C HIS A 80 14.63 18.72 14.50
N ARG A 81 15.70 18.19 15.11
CA ARG A 81 16.81 17.50 14.43
C ARG A 81 16.74 15.99 14.69
N LYS A 82 16.59 15.15 13.66
CA LYS A 82 16.67 13.67 13.79
C LYS A 82 17.76 13.10 12.87
N ASN A 83 18.63 12.25 13.40
CA ASN A 83 19.59 11.47 12.60
C ASN A 83 18.85 10.40 11.78
N ILE A 84 19.15 10.27 10.49
CA ILE A 84 18.44 9.33 9.60
C ILE A 84 19.05 7.92 9.59
N PHE A 85 20.34 7.75 9.90
CA PHE A 85 20.89 6.41 10.17
C PHE A 85 20.63 6.02 11.61
N ASN A 86 19.42 5.55 11.88
CA ASN A 86 19.15 4.86 13.13
C ASN A 86 19.41 3.36 12.92
N SER A 87 20.54 2.86 13.44
CA SER A 87 20.87 1.43 13.47
C SER A 87 19.80 0.56 14.14
N ASN A 88 18.88 1.20 14.86
CA ASN A 88 17.84 0.54 15.62
C ASN A 88 16.50 0.48 14.85
N LYS A 89 16.44 1.05 13.63
CA LYS A 89 15.28 0.94 12.74
C LYS A 89 15.43 -0.27 11.82
N VAL A 90 14.39 -1.09 11.77
CA VAL A 90 14.28 -2.26 10.89
C VAL A 90 13.06 -2.09 10.00
N LEU A 91 13.27 -2.16 8.68
CA LEU A 91 12.20 -2.27 7.70
C LEU A 91 11.80 -3.74 7.59
N PHE A 92 10.51 -4.06 7.64
CA PHE A 92 10.06 -5.46 7.60
C PHE A 92 10.25 -6.14 6.25
N VAL A 93 10.49 -5.34 5.20
CA VAL A 93 10.91 -5.82 3.87
C VAL A 93 12.37 -6.29 3.84
N ASP A 94 13.21 -5.95 4.83
CA ASP A 94 14.58 -6.44 4.91
C ASP A 94 14.61 -7.91 5.36
N SER A 95 14.44 -8.79 4.38
CA SER A 95 14.37 -10.24 4.60
C SER A 95 15.62 -10.84 5.26
N ASN A 96 16.78 -10.15 5.24
CA ASN A 96 17.99 -10.61 5.94
C ASN A 96 17.87 -10.49 7.46
N LYS A 97 17.00 -9.60 7.93
CA LYS A 97 16.72 -9.37 9.35
C LYS A 97 15.56 -10.23 9.83
N VAL A 98 14.83 -10.93 8.98
CA VAL A 98 13.63 -11.68 9.37
C VAL A 98 13.90 -13.18 9.53
N LEU A 99 13.48 -13.75 10.66
CA LEU A 99 13.51 -15.19 10.93
C LEU A 99 12.24 -15.85 10.38
N LYS A 100 12.29 -16.27 9.11
CA LYS A 100 11.14 -16.87 8.41
C LYS A 100 10.52 -18.08 9.11
N ASN A 101 11.34 -18.95 9.72
CA ASN A 101 10.85 -20.16 10.40
C ASN A 101 9.98 -19.88 11.65
N ASN A 102 10.08 -18.67 12.21
CA ASN A 102 9.36 -18.27 13.42
C ASN A 102 8.33 -17.17 13.15
N SER A 103 8.15 -16.79 11.89
CA SER A 103 7.26 -15.72 11.49
C SER A 103 6.07 -16.27 10.71
N SER A 104 4.87 -15.79 11.02
CA SER A 104 3.63 -16.10 10.31
C SER A 104 2.95 -14.81 9.88
N TYR A 105 3.20 -14.39 8.65
CA TYR A 105 2.61 -13.20 8.06
C TYR A 105 2.58 -13.35 6.53
N ASP A 106 1.88 -12.43 5.87
CA ASP A 106 1.90 -12.28 4.42
C ASP A 106 2.36 -10.87 4.04
N THR A 107 2.76 -10.69 2.79
CA THR A 107 3.33 -9.43 2.29
C THR A 107 2.56 -8.93 1.08
N TYR A 108 2.44 -7.62 0.98
CA TYR A 108 2.02 -6.95 -0.24
C TYR A 108 2.79 -5.64 -0.40
N GLY A 109 3.47 -5.46 -1.54
CA GLY A 109 4.34 -4.31 -1.75
C GLY A 109 5.37 -4.16 -0.64
N ASN A 110 5.37 -2.99 0.01
CA ASN A 110 6.29 -2.67 1.10
C ASN A 110 5.75 -2.95 2.50
N CYS A 111 4.52 -3.48 2.62
CA CYS A 111 3.90 -3.79 3.91
C CYS A 111 3.87 -5.30 4.18
N ILE A 112 4.05 -5.64 5.45
CA ILE A 112 3.63 -6.93 6.00
C ILE A 112 2.22 -6.79 6.56
N HIS A 113 1.45 -7.86 6.58
CA HIS A 113 0.13 -7.89 7.19
C HIS A 113 -0.15 -9.29 7.77
N PRO A 114 -1.20 -9.46 8.58
CA PRO A 114 -1.52 -10.76 9.16
C PRO A 114 -1.70 -11.81 8.08
N LYS A 115 -1.35 -13.06 8.40
CA LYS A 115 -1.50 -14.21 7.53
C LYS A 115 -2.95 -14.36 7.07
N VAL A 116 -3.16 -14.49 5.76
CA VAL A 116 -4.49 -14.77 5.20
C VAL A 116 -4.82 -16.25 5.42
N ILE A 117 -5.99 -16.53 5.96
CA ILE A 117 -6.55 -17.87 6.10
C ILE A 117 -7.37 -18.17 4.84
N GLY A 118 -6.92 -19.11 4.02
CA GLY A 118 -7.56 -19.44 2.76
C GLY A 118 -7.13 -18.50 1.63
N ASN A 119 -8.09 -18.02 0.84
CA ASN A 119 -7.84 -17.14 -0.30
C ASN A 119 -8.25 -15.70 -0.01
N LEU A 120 -7.56 -14.77 -0.66
CA LEU A 120 -7.92 -13.36 -0.65
C LEU A 120 -8.99 -13.09 -1.72
N GLU A 121 -10.24 -12.90 -1.31
CA GLU A 121 -11.38 -12.77 -2.24
C GLU A 121 -11.63 -11.32 -2.63
N ASN A 122 -11.34 -10.98 -3.90
CA ASN A 122 -11.63 -9.66 -4.45
C ASN A 122 -13.12 -9.54 -4.76
N VAL A 123 -13.78 -8.58 -4.13
CA VAL A 123 -15.23 -8.38 -4.18
C VAL A 123 -15.73 -8.09 -5.61
N LEU A 124 -14.88 -7.47 -6.44
CA LEU A 124 -15.20 -7.06 -7.81
C LEU A 124 -14.57 -7.94 -8.88
N ASN A 125 -13.64 -8.84 -8.52
CA ASN A 125 -12.91 -9.66 -9.48
C ASN A 125 -12.94 -11.14 -9.07
N PHE A 126 -13.78 -11.92 -9.74
CA PHE A 126 -13.91 -13.33 -9.47
C PHE A 126 -12.79 -14.12 -10.16
N ASN A 127 -12.09 -14.96 -9.41
CA ASN A 127 -11.09 -15.86 -9.97
C ASN A 127 -11.76 -17.11 -10.56
N SER A 128 -11.60 -17.34 -11.87
CA SER A 128 -12.11 -18.51 -12.57
C SER A 128 -10.98 -19.34 -13.18
N SER A 129 -11.30 -20.52 -13.71
CA SER A 129 -10.32 -21.38 -14.41
C SER A 129 -9.70 -20.72 -15.65
N VAL A 130 -10.34 -19.70 -16.22
CA VAL A 130 -9.87 -18.94 -17.38
C VAL A 130 -9.26 -17.58 -17.01
N GLY A 131 -9.10 -17.31 -15.71
CA GLY A 131 -8.57 -16.06 -15.16
C GLY A 131 -9.63 -15.23 -14.45
N TYR A 132 -9.28 -13.98 -14.14
CA TYR A 132 -10.15 -13.06 -13.42
C TYR A 132 -11.26 -12.49 -14.32
N ILE A 133 -12.47 -12.42 -13.76
CA ILE A 133 -13.64 -11.82 -14.39
C ILE A 133 -14.09 -10.62 -13.54
N PHE A 134 -14.11 -9.44 -14.14
CA PHE A 134 -14.58 -8.23 -13.48
C PHE A 134 -16.10 -8.16 -13.43
N LYS A 135 -16.64 -7.81 -12.26
CA LYS A 135 -18.07 -7.57 -12.04
C LYS A 135 -18.32 -6.05 -12.04
N PRO A 136 -18.97 -5.49 -13.07
CA PRO A 136 -19.24 -4.05 -13.16
C PRO A 136 -20.41 -3.66 -12.24
N SER A 137 -20.15 -3.62 -10.93
CA SER A 137 -21.15 -3.27 -9.91
C SER A 137 -20.84 -1.98 -9.16
N ALA A 138 -19.90 -1.17 -9.65
CA ALA A 138 -19.56 0.11 -9.07
C ALA A 138 -19.23 1.13 -10.17
N THR A 139 -19.44 2.40 -9.87
CA THR A 139 -18.98 3.54 -10.66
C THR A 139 -17.80 4.20 -9.98
N VAL A 140 -16.91 4.80 -10.77
CA VAL A 140 -15.74 5.53 -10.29
C VAL A 140 -15.77 6.96 -10.80
N SER A 141 -15.56 7.92 -9.93
CA SER A 141 -15.29 9.31 -10.28
C SER A 141 -13.95 9.77 -9.72
N ILE A 142 -13.28 10.68 -10.43
CA ILE A 142 -12.08 11.37 -9.96
C ILE A 142 -12.38 12.86 -9.94
N ASN A 143 -12.19 13.52 -8.80
CA ASN A 143 -12.56 14.92 -8.57
C ASN A 143 -14.03 15.24 -8.94
N GLY A 144 -14.92 14.27 -8.72
CA GLY A 144 -16.36 14.39 -9.05
C GLY A 144 -16.69 14.18 -10.53
N GLU A 145 -15.68 14.02 -11.40
CA GLU A 145 -15.90 13.71 -12.81
C GLU A 145 -16.03 12.21 -13.02
N SER A 146 -17.15 11.80 -13.60
CA SER A 146 -17.40 10.40 -13.97
C SER A 146 -16.89 10.12 -15.38
N ASN A 147 -16.08 9.07 -15.52
CA ASN A 147 -15.63 8.55 -16.82
C ASN A 147 -15.74 7.03 -16.80
N SER A 148 -16.30 6.45 -17.86
CA SER A 148 -16.45 5.00 -17.99
C SER A 148 -15.13 4.24 -17.92
N GLU A 149 -14.01 4.87 -18.26
CA GLU A 149 -12.69 4.26 -18.17
C GLU A 149 -12.19 4.15 -16.74
N TYR A 150 -12.59 5.02 -15.82
CA TYR A 150 -12.08 5.03 -14.44
C TYR A 150 -12.38 3.73 -13.70
N VAL A 151 -13.41 2.98 -14.09
CA VAL A 151 -13.70 1.64 -13.58
C VAL A 151 -12.53 0.65 -13.79
N ASN A 152 -11.63 0.91 -14.73
CA ASN A 152 -10.48 0.05 -14.97
C ASN A 152 -9.53 -0.03 -13.76
N ILE A 153 -9.51 0.96 -12.86
CA ILE A 153 -8.75 0.83 -11.59
C ILE A 153 -9.31 -0.28 -10.70
N LEU A 154 -10.58 -0.66 -10.86
CA LEU A 154 -11.21 -1.73 -10.09
C LEU A 154 -11.03 -3.11 -10.74
N LYS A 155 -10.60 -3.17 -12.01
CA LYS A 155 -10.35 -4.42 -12.72
C LYS A 155 -9.03 -5.07 -12.26
N HIS A 156 -8.99 -6.40 -12.21
CA HIS A 156 -7.76 -7.13 -11.96
C HIS A 156 -6.72 -6.90 -13.08
N ASP A 157 -5.44 -6.80 -12.73
CA ASP A 157 -4.34 -6.47 -13.67
C ASP A 157 -4.19 -7.44 -14.83
N THR A 158 -4.60 -8.70 -14.64
CA THR A 158 -4.51 -9.74 -15.67
C THR A 158 -5.64 -9.69 -16.69
N ILE A 159 -6.62 -8.80 -16.51
CA ILE A 159 -7.74 -8.64 -17.44
C ILE A 159 -7.22 -7.93 -18.70
N VAL A 160 -7.35 -8.61 -19.86
CA VAL A 160 -6.67 -8.22 -21.11
C VAL A 160 -7.11 -6.84 -21.62
N ASP A 161 -8.37 -6.45 -21.43
CA ASP A 161 -8.94 -5.17 -21.85
C ASP A 161 -8.82 -4.06 -20.80
N LYS A 162 -8.10 -4.30 -19.69
CA LYS A 162 -7.89 -3.26 -18.68
C LYS A 162 -6.99 -2.15 -19.23
N ALA A 163 -7.56 -0.96 -19.38
CA ALA A 163 -6.79 0.24 -19.73
C ALA A 163 -6.17 0.89 -18.48
N PRO A 164 -4.95 1.43 -18.57
CA PRO A 164 -4.34 2.16 -17.46
C PRO A 164 -5.03 3.50 -17.23
N ILE A 165 -5.34 3.83 -15.96
CA ILE A 165 -5.94 5.11 -15.57
C ILE A 165 -4.86 5.99 -14.96
N PHE A 166 -4.42 6.94 -15.76
CA PHE A 166 -3.35 7.86 -15.44
C PHE A 166 -3.56 9.17 -16.17
N ASN A 167 -3.61 10.26 -15.42
CA ASN A 167 -3.84 11.61 -15.94
C ASN A 167 -2.91 12.61 -15.23
N GLN A 168 -2.88 13.82 -15.76
CA GLN A 168 -2.14 14.94 -15.19
C GLN A 168 -3.13 16.00 -14.72
N TYR A 169 -2.94 16.49 -13.50
CA TYR A 169 -3.86 17.40 -12.83
C TYR A 169 -3.19 18.74 -12.58
N THR A 170 -3.98 19.81 -12.56
CA THR A 170 -3.50 21.15 -12.18
C THR A 170 -3.45 21.33 -10.67
N ASP A 171 -4.38 20.68 -9.97
CA ASP A 171 -4.47 20.72 -8.51
C ASP A 171 -3.70 19.56 -7.89
N ASN A 172 -3.13 19.83 -6.72
CA ASN A 172 -2.40 18.83 -5.95
C ASN A 172 -3.31 17.99 -5.05
N VAL A 173 -4.60 18.31 -4.94
CA VAL A 173 -5.56 17.50 -4.18
C VAL A 173 -6.39 16.69 -5.15
N LEU A 174 -6.45 15.38 -4.93
CA LEU A 174 -7.20 14.45 -5.77
C LEU A 174 -8.11 13.57 -4.92
N THR A 175 -9.35 13.40 -5.37
CA THR A 175 -10.33 12.55 -4.72
C THR A 175 -10.81 11.47 -5.68
N VAL A 176 -10.65 10.19 -5.30
CA VAL A 176 -11.24 9.06 -6.01
C VAL A 176 -12.46 8.59 -5.24
N THR A 177 -13.62 8.55 -5.88
CA THR A 177 -14.87 8.05 -5.28
C THR A 177 -15.35 6.82 -6.01
N ILE A 178 -15.66 5.77 -5.25
CA ILE A 178 -16.22 4.52 -5.72
C ILE A 178 -17.61 4.38 -5.13
N ASP A 179 -18.63 4.34 -5.99
CA ASP A 179 -20.03 4.25 -5.59
C ASP A 179 -20.63 2.92 -6.01
N PHE A 180 -21.34 2.29 -5.08
CA PHE A 180 -22.13 1.08 -5.33
C PHE A 180 -23.61 1.44 -5.47
N PRO A 181 -24.40 0.66 -6.25
CA PRO A 181 -25.84 0.88 -6.36
C PRO A 181 -26.55 0.63 -5.02
N ASP A 182 -27.75 1.19 -4.83
CA ASP A 182 -28.54 1.04 -3.59
C ASP A 182 -28.95 -0.40 -3.28
N ASN A 183 -29.10 -1.22 -4.32
CA ASN A 183 -29.44 -2.63 -4.22
C ASN A 183 -28.29 -3.48 -4.79
N PRO A 184 -27.13 -3.54 -4.13
CA PRO A 184 -26.06 -4.40 -4.59
C PRO A 184 -26.51 -5.86 -4.45
N LEU A 185 -25.98 -6.74 -5.30
CA LEU A 185 -26.08 -8.18 -5.08
C LEU A 185 -25.55 -8.51 -3.67
N ILE A 186 -26.24 -9.38 -2.92
CA ILE A 186 -25.91 -9.70 -1.53
C ILE A 186 -24.42 -10.07 -1.39
N GLY A 187 -23.72 -9.41 -0.46
CA GLY A 187 -22.30 -9.63 -0.18
C GLY A 187 -21.33 -8.96 -1.17
N ALA A 188 -21.81 -8.33 -2.24
CA ALA A 188 -20.97 -7.72 -3.28
C ALA A 188 -20.32 -6.38 -2.87
N THR A 189 -20.48 -5.95 -1.62
CA THR A 189 -19.88 -4.73 -1.08
C THR A 189 -19.23 -4.92 0.28
N ASN A 190 -19.24 -6.15 0.82
CA ASN A 190 -18.64 -6.44 2.11
C ASN A 190 -17.12 -6.45 1.97
N CYS A 191 -16.45 -5.56 2.68
CA CYS A 191 -15.02 -5.33 2.56
C CYS A 191 -14.42 -5.09 3.94
N ASN A 192 -13.28 -5.73 4.22
CA ASN A 192 -12.47 -5.46 5.41
C ASN A 192 -11.00 -5.18 5.07
N ALA A 193 -10.64 -5.10 3.79
CA ALA A 193 -9.34 -4.62 3.38
C ALA A 193 -9.38 -3.97 1.99
N ILE A 194 -8.60 -2.92 1.81
CA ILE A 194 -8.34 -2.33 0.51
C ILE A 194 -6.88 -2.54 0.14
N GLU A 195 -6.61 -2.73 -1.13
CA GLU A 195 -5.26 -2.79 -1.66
C GLU A 195 -5.11 -1.77 -2.77
N LEU A 196 -4.05 -0.97 -2.67
CA LEU A 196 -3.77 0.14 -3.56
C LEU A 196 -2.41 -0.09 -4.21
N SER A 197 -2.35 0.10 -5.52
CA SER A 197 -1.08 0.11 -6.27
C SER A 197 -1.01 1.33 -7.18
N PRO A 198 -0.15 2.31 -6.87
CA PRO A 198 0.05 3.47 -7.73
C PRO A 198 0.96 3.16 -8.92
N PHE A 199 0.84 3.96 -9.99
CA PHE A 199 1.87 3.97 -11.04
C PHE A 199 3.17 4.62 -10.56
N LEU A 200 3.08 5.66 -9.73
CA LEU A 200 4.21 6.42 -9.17
C LEU A 200 4.24 6.26 -7.65
N ALA A 201 4.90 5.20 -7.17
CA ALA A 201 5.00 4.91 -5.74
C ALA A 201 5.73 6.05 -5.00
N GLY A 202 5.11 6.57 -3.93
CA GLY A 202 5.59 7.68 -3.12
C GLY A 202 5.34 9.09 -3.70
N ALA A 203 4.79 9.20 -4.92
CA ALA A 203 4.51 10.49 -5.57
C ALA A 203 3.20 11.16 -5.13
N ALA A 204 2.43 10.47 -4.28
CA ALA A 204 1.22 10.97 -3.64
C ALA A 204 1.19 10.52 -2.18
N VAL A 205 0.43 11.20 -1.35
CA VAL A 205 0.15 10.84 0.05
C VAL A 205 -1.34 10.55 0.16
N LEU A 206 -1.71 9.35 0.60
CA LEU A 206 -3.11 9.05 0.92
C LEU A 206 -3.43 9.75 2.25
N LYS A 207 -4.37 10.68 2.24
CA LYS A 207 -4.72 11.54 3.38
C LYS A 207 -5.85 10.96 4.21
N ALA A 208 -6.90 10.50 3.54
CA ALA A 208 -8.08 9.97 4.21
C ALA A 208 -8.78 8.90 3.39
N ILE A 209 -9.41 7.98 4.10
CA ILE A 209 -10.36 7.01 3.58
C ILE A 209 -11.69 7.29 4.25
N THR A 210 -12.71 7.62 3.46
CA THR A 210 -14.08 7.82 3.95
C THR A 210 -14.97 6.69 3.45
N ILE A 211 -15.70 6.03 4.34
CA ILE A 211 -16.63 4.97 4.04
C ILE A 211 -18.03 5.40 4.48
N ILE A 212 -18.96 5.38 3.53
CA ILE A 212 -20.39 5.42 3.80
C ILE A 212 -20.91 4.00 3.60
N THR A 213 -21.60 3.45 4.59
CA THR A 213 -22.13 2.09 4.54
C THR A 213 -23.56 2.06 3.99
N THR A 214 -23.99 0.89 3.52
CA THR A 214 -25.38 0.69 3.11
C THR A 214 -26.29 0.88 4.34
N PRO A 215 -27.38 1.66 4.25
CA PRO A 215 -28.26 1.92 5.37
C PRO A 215 -28.75 0.63 6.06
N GLY A 216 -28.71 0.62 7.39
CA GLY A 216 -29.16 -0.52 8.21
C GLY A 216 -28.18 -1.68 8.32
N THR A 217 -26.97 -1.57 7.75
CA THR A 217 -25.89 -2.57 7.92
C THR A 217 -24.98 -2.27 9.11
N GLN A 218 -25.05 -1.06 9.65
CA GLN A 218 -24.27 -0.59 10.80
C GLN A 218 -25.20 0.02 11.85
N LEU A 219 -24.72 0.10 13.10
CA LEU A 219 -25.47 0.72 14.20
C LEU A 219 -25.66 2.24 14.00
N SER A 220 -24.69 2.90 13.34
CA SER A 220 -24.78 4.29 12.89
C SER A 220 -24.68 4.36 11.37
N ASN A 221 -25.35 5.36 10.79
CA ASN A 221 -25.22 5.71 9.36
C ASN A 221 -24.18 6.82 9.14
N ASP A 222 -23.45 7.23 10.17
CA ASP A 222 -22.38 8.22 10.04
C ASP A 222 -21.26 7.71 9.13
N ALA A 223 -20.62 8.62 8.43
CA ALA A 223 -19.44 8.31 7.63
C ALA A 223 -18.29 7.88 8.56
N ILE A 224 -17.64 6.77 8.22
CA ILE A 224 -16.42 6.32 8.88
C ILE A 224 -15.25 7.01 8.17
N ILE A 225 -14.46 7.78 8.91
CA ILE A 225 -13.31 8.53 8.38
C ILE A 225 -12.05 7.99 9.04
N MET A 226 -11.08 7.56 8.23
CA MET A 226 -9.77 7.09 8.65
C MET A 226 -8.69 8.01 8.07
N ASP A 227 -7.95 8.71 8.94
CA ASP A 227 -6.85 9.60 8.53
C ASP A 227 -5.58 8.79 8.26
N TYR A 228 -5.12 8.70 7.01
CA TYR A 228 -3.98 7.85 6.68
C TYR A 228 -2.63 8.59 6.70
N ASP A 229 -2.51 9.75 6.07
CA ASP A 229 -1.29 10.59 6.03
C ASP A 229 0.06 9.83 5.80
N GLN A 230 0.11 8.89 4.84
CA GLN A 230 1.37 8.24 4.40
C GLN A 230 1.60 8.33 2.89
N PRO A 231 2.86 8.34 2.43
CA PRO A 231 3.19 8.13 1.04
C PRO A 231 2.48 6.89 0.49
N LEU A 232 1.82 7.05 -0.65
CA LEU A 232 1.12 5.99 -1.33
C LEU A 232 2.15 5.08 -2.01
N GLU A 233 2.37 3.93 -1.41
CA GLU A 233 3.14 2.82 -1.95
C GLU A 233 2.19 1.70 -2.40
N ASP A 234 2.73 0.60 -2.92
CA ASP A 234 1.98 -0.66 -2.95
C ASP A 234 1.65 -1.06 -1.51
N THR A 235 0.39 -0.88 -1.11
CA THR A 235 -0.06 -1.06 0.27
C THR A 235 -1.41 -1.75 0.36
N ARG A 236 -1.59 -2.51 1.45
CA ARG A 236 -2.87 -3.11 1.81
C ARG A 236 -3.32 -2.58 3.17
N ILE A 237 -4.50 -2.00 3.21
CA ILE A 237 -5.11 -1.36 4.38
C ILE A 237 -6.20 -2.24 4.94
N LEU A 238 -6.04 -2.66 6.20
CA LEU A 238 -6.99 -3.51 6.90
C LEU A 238 -7.91 -2.65 7.75
N PHE A 239 -9.21 -2.91 7.61
CA PHE A 239 -10.24 -2.30 8.44
C PHE A 239 -10.39 -3.08 9.76
N ASP A 240 -10.93 -2.41 10.77
CA ASP A 240 -11.25 -2.98 12.07
C ASP A 240 -12.44 -3.94 12.03
N SER A 241 -13.30 -3.81 11.02
CA SER A 241 -14.48 -4.64 10.83
C SER A 241 -14.79 -4.83 9.34
N ILE A 242 -15.79 -5.67 9.05
CA ILE A 242 -16.34 -5.83 7.70
C ILE A 242 -17.39 -4.73 7.49
N TYR A 243 -17.17 -3.88 6.49
CA TYR A 243 -18.09 -2.84 6.07
C TYR A 243 -18.85 -3.25 4.80
N ALA A 244 -20.17 -3.10 4.81
CA ALA A 244 -20.97 -3.14 3.59
C ALA A 244 -20.93 -1.75 2.93
N ILE A 245 -19.99 -1.56 2.00
CA ILE A 245 -19.67 -0.23 1.45
C ILE A 245 -20.77 0.22 0.47
N LYS A 246 -21.29 1.43 0.69
CA LYS A 246 -22.14 2.15 -0.28
C LYS A 246 -21.30 3.13 -1.11
N THR A 247 -20.46 3.91 -0.43
CA THR A 247 -19.50 4.85 -1.05
C THR A 247 -18.16 4.73 -0.36
N LEU A 248 -17.09 4.66 -1.14
CA LEU A 248 -15.70 4.72 -0.66
C LEU A 248 -15.01 5.91 -1.32
N THR A 249 -14.50 6.84 -0.52
CA THR A 249 -13.77 8.00 -0.99
C THR A 249 -12.32 7.96 -0.50
N LEU A 250 -11.37 8.05 -1.41
CA LEU A 250 -9.95 8.13 -1.14
C LEU A 250 -9.45 9.53 -1.49
N SER A 251 -8.85 10.22 -0.53
CA SER A 251 -8.30 11.58 -0.70
C SER A 251 -6.78 11.52 -0.74
N PHE A 252 -6.18 12.15 -1.75
CA PHE A 252 -4.74 12.15 -1.99
C PHE A 252 -4.20 13.58 -2.08
N ASP A 253 -3.03 13.80 -1.48
CA ASP A 253 -2.17 14.95 -1.77
C ASP A 253 -1.06 14.51 -2.72
N LEU A 254 -1.01 15.08 -3.93
CA LEU A 254 -0.01 14.83 -4.95
C LEU A 254 1.23 15.66 -4.64
N THR A 255 2.37 15.00 -4.46
CA THR A 255 3.62 15.65 -3.98
C THR A 255 4.67 15.82 -5.08
N PHE A 256 4.45 15.18 -6.23
CA PHE A 256 5.32 15.27 -7.39
C PHE A 256 4.67 16.10 -8.50
N THR A 257 5.41 17.08 -8.99
CA THR A 257 5.06 17.89 -10.16
C THR A 257 6.03 17.57 -11.29
N ASN A 258 5.51 17.33 -12.48
CA ASN A 258 6.32 17.10 -13.67
C ASN A 258 6.94 18.41 -14.21
N ASN A 259 7.76 18.30 -15.25
CA ASN A 259 8.38 19.44 -15.93
C ASN A 259 7.38 20.46 -16.54
N LEU A 260 6.11 20.10 -16.72
CA LEU A 260 5.05 20.99 -17.21
C LEU A 260 4.31 21.73 -16.08
N GLY A 261 4.66 21.50 -14.81
CA GLY A 261 3.96 22.09 -13.68
C GLY A 261 2.65 21.37 -13.33
N LEU A 262 2.42 20.16 -13.85
CA LEU A 262 1.24 19.35 -13.59
C LEU A 262 1.55 18.19 -12.63
N TYR A 263 0.53 17.70 -11.94
CA TYR A 263 0.61 16.57 -11.02
C TYR A 263 0.19 15.28 -11.71
N PRO A 264 1.13 14.43 -12.17
CA PRO A 264 0.79 13.13 -12.71
C PRO A 264 0.30 12.19 -11.60
N PHE A 265 -0.86 11.57 -11.81
CA PHE A 265 -1.41 10.58 -10.90
C PHE A 265 -2.15 9.48 -11.63
N GLY A 266 -2.01 8.25 -11.12
CA GLY A 266 -2.80 7.12 -11.57
C GLY A 266 -2.58 5.91 -10.68
N LEU A 267 -3.57 5.02 -10.71
CA LEU A 267 -3.56 3.76 -9.97
C LEU A 267 -3.57 2.61 -10.96
N ARG A 268 -2.70 1.63 -10.73
CA ARG A 268 -2.78 0.33 -11.39
C ARG A 268 -4.08 -0.34 -10.95
N HIS A 269 -4.30 -0.42 -9.64
CA HIS A 269 -5.54 -0.95 -9.11
C HIS A 269 -5.93 -0.41 -7.74
N ILE A 270 -7.21 -0.57 -7.45
CA ILE A 270 -7.82 -0.58 -6.13
C ILE A 270 -8.56 -1.92 -6.02
N TYR A 271 -8.10 -2.81 -5.17
CA TYR A 271 -8.83 -4.04 -4.85
C TYR A 271 -9.53 -3.91 -3.51
N LEU A 272 -10.78 -4.35 -3.49
CA LEU A 272 -11.59 -4.45 -2.29
C LEU A 272 -11.68 -5.92 -1.91
N TYR A 273 -11.33 -6.25 -0.68
CA TYR A 273 -11.22 -7.61 -0.21
C TYR A 273 -12.16 -7.88 0.96
N ASN A 274 -12.77 -9.06 0.91
CA ASN A 274 -13.37 -9.70 2.08
C ASN A 274 -12.47 -10.87 2.46
N ALA A 275 -11.61 -10.69 3.46
CA ALA A 275 -10.53 -11.61 3.76
C ALA A 275 -10.55 -12.05 5.22
N ASN A 276 -10.18 -13.31 5.46
CA ASN A 276 -10.00 -13.83 6.81
C ASN A 276 -8.53 -13.69 7.22
N PHE A 277 -8.24 -12.71 8.08
CA PHE A 277 -6.89 -12.44 8.58
C PHE A 277 -6.67 -13.10 9.95
N ASN A 278 -5.58 -13.86 10.11
CA ASN A 278 -5.23 -14.49 11.37
C ASN A 278 -4.54 -13.51 12.34
N THR A 279 -5.26 -12.50 12.81
CA THR A 279 -4.71 -11.43 13.66
C THR A 279 -4.21 -11.91 15.03
N GLU A 280 -4.69 -13.06 15.50
CA GLU A 280 -4.32 -13.62 16.80
C GLU A 280 -2.97 -14.35 16.81
N ARG A 281 -2.63 -15.02 15.71
CA ARG A 281 -1.41 -15.86 15.63
C ARG A 281 -0.35 -15.34 14.67
N SER A 282 -0.64 -14.25 13.95
CA SER A 282 0.32 -13.67 13.02
C SER A 282 1.39 -12.88 13.76
N ASN A 283 2.64 -13.07 13.34
CA ASN A 283 3.81 -12.44 13.95
C ASN A 283 4.96 -12.32 12.95
N ILE A 284 5.86 -11.39 13.21
CA ILE A 284 7.17 -11.30 12.55
C ILE A 284 8.27 -11.33 13.60
N VAL A 285 9.30 -12.14 13.35
CA VAL A 285 10.47 -12.23 14.21
C VAL A 285 11.65 -11.58 13.51
N ILE A 286 12.15 -10.47 14.06
CA ILE A 286 13.30 -9.74 13.53
C ILE A 286 14.56 -9.96 14.37
N ARG A 287 15.72 -9.97 13.71
CA ARG A 287 17.06 -10.07 14.29
C ARG A 287 17.74 -8.71 14.24
N ASN A 288 18.24 -8.24 15.38
CA ASN A 288 18.95 -6.99 15.50
C ASN A 288 20.40 -7.28 15.92
N ASP A 289 21.37 -6.82 15.13
CA ASP A 289 22.80 -7.11 15.32
C ASP A 289 23.57 -5.82 15.61
N TYR A 290 24.44 -5.87 16.62
CA TYR A 290 25.28 -4.74 17.04
C TYR A 290 26.76 -5.16 17.09
N GLN A 291 27.66 -4.23 16.80
CA GLN A 291 29.10 -4.49 16.87
C GLN A 291 29.58 -4.66 18.33
N ASN A 292 29.02 -3.85 19.23
CA ASN A 292 29.34 -3.80 20.65
C ASN A 292 28.32 -4.58 21.48
N LEU A 293 28.68 -4.89 22.73
CA LEU A 293 27.82 -5.63 23.65
C LEU A 293 26.63 -4.78 24.09
N ILE A 294 25.42 -5.29 23.88
CA ILE A 294 24.19 -4.64 24.30
C ILE A 294 24.10 -4.71 25.83
N LYS A 295 24.04 -3.53 26.44
CA LYS A 295 23.86 -3.35 27.89
C LYS A 295 22.38 -3.24 28.25
N TYR A 296 21.60 -2.57 27.41
CA TYR A 296 20.21 -2.23 27.69
C TYR A 296 19.43 -1.98 26.40
N ILE A 297 18.15 -2.37 26.39
CA ILE A 297 17.17 -2.09 25.35
C ILE A 297 15.97 -1.45 26.03
N ASP A 298 15.60 -0.26 25.58
CA ASP A 298 14.45 0.49 26.10
C ASP A 298 13.12 -0.13 25.64
N ASP A 299 12.07 0.10 26.43
CA ASP A 299 10.72 -0.33 26.07
C ASP A 299 10.13 0.56 24.97
N ASP A 300 10.56 1.82 24.91
CA ASP A 300 10.07 2.80 23.95
C ASP A 300 10.48 2.46 22.50
N ILE A 301 9.49 2.45 21.62
CA ILE A 301 9.63 2.20 20.19
C ILE A 301 8.88 3.23 19.36
N ILE A 302 9.24 3.30 18.09
CA ILE A 302 8.43 3.94 17.05
C ILE A 302 8.02 2.84 16.09
N ILE A 303 6.71 2.66 15.88
CA ILE A 303 6.18 1.67 14.96
C ILE A 303 5.50 2.39 13.79
N SER A 304 5.80 1.94 12.58
CA SER A 304 5.15 2.42 11.37
C SER A 304 4.16 1.34 10.93
N ASN A 305 2.90 1.54 11.24
CA ASN A 305 1.82 0.62 10.90
C ASN A 305 0.53 1.40 10.57
N GLN A 306 -0.60 0.70 10.62
CA GLN A 306 -1.94 1.24 10.36
C GLN A 306 -2.70 1.69 11.61
N ASP A 307 -2.04 1.71 12.76
CA ASP A 307 -2.65 2.27 13.96
C ASP A 307 -2.37 3.77 13.99
N GLY A 308 -3.43 4.54 14.22
CA GLY A 308 -3.31 5.97 14.49
C GLY A 308 -2.90 6.18 15.95
N SER A 309 -2.14 7.23 16.24
CA SER A 309 -1.96 7.66 17.63
C SER A 309 -3.29 8.19 18.18
N ASP A 310 -3.57 7.92 19.47
CA ASP A 310 -4.75 8.40 20.22
C ASP A 310 -4.89 9.93 20.25
N THR A 311 -3.92 10.67 19.71
CA THR A 311 -3.88 12.13 19.68
C THR A 311 -4.12 12.73 18.28
N SER A 312 -4.18 11.90 17.22
CA SER A 312 -4.39 12.42 15.86
C SER A 312 -5.09 11.49 14.86
N ASN A 313 -5.42 10.23 15.19
CA ASN A 313 -6.01 9.25 14.25
C ASN A 313 -5.22 9.02 12.94
N LYS A 314 -3.99 9.56 12.82
CA LYS A 314 -3.15 9.47 11.62
C LYS A 314 -2.39 8.15 11.55
N TYR A 315 -2.59 7.36 10.50
CA TYR A 315 -1.88 6.10 10.28
C TYR A 315 -0.42 6.44 9.94
N SER A 316 0.48 6.51 10.90
CA SER A 316 1.86 6.94 10.63
C SER A 316 2.84 6.31 11.62
N ALA A 317 4.12 6.62 11.47
CA ALA A 317 5.10 6.28 12.49
C ALA A 317 4.70 6.96 13.80
N HIS A 318 4.34 6.16 14.81
CA HIS A 318 3.90 6.67 16.11
C HIS A 318 4.71 6.04 17.24
N GLU A 319 4.79 6.77 18.34
CA GLU A 319 5.50 6.34 19.54
C GLU A 319 4.62 5.45 20.41
N THR A 320 5.16 4.34 20.88
CA THR A 320 4.50 3.37 21.77
C THR A 320 5.58 2.56 22.49
N THR A 321 5.22 1.48 23.19
CA THR A 321 6.15 0.61 23.90
C THR A 321 6.07 -0.83 23.40
N CYS A 322 7.14 -1.61 23.60
CA CYS A 322 7.10 -3.05 23.33
C CYS A 322 6.00 -3.72 24.16
N SER A 323 5.86 -3.31 25.43
CA SER A 323 4.83 -3.81 26.35
C SER A 323 3.41 -3.60 25.83
N GLU A 324 3.04 -2.40 25.40
CA GLU A 324 1.70 -2.08 24.86
C GLU A 324 1.38 -2.87 23.60
N GLN A 325 2.38 -3.05 22.73
CA GLN A 325 2.22 -3.77 21.47
C GLN A 325 2.32 -5.31 21.64
N GLY A 326 2.63 -5.79 22.85
CA GLY A 326 2.82 -7.22 23.14
C GLY A 326 4.08 -7.81 22.47
N ILE A 327 5.07 -6.96 22.18
CA ILE A 327 6.34 -7.35 21.56
C ILE A 327 7.23 -8.01 22.61
N LYS A 328 7.81 -9.16 22.27
CA LYS A 328 8.70 -9.90 23.17
C LYS A 328 10.11 -9.94 22.62
N LEU A 329 11.08 -9.62 23.49
CA LEU A 329 12.49 -9.61 23.14
C LEU A 329 13.21 -10.85 23.66
N TYR A 330 14.18 -11.36 22.90
CA TYR A 330 14.93 -12.57 23.24
C TYR A 330 16.42 -12.38 22.95
N SER A 331 17.29 -12.89 23.81
CA SER A 331 18.74 -12.73 23.64
C SER A 331 19.39 -13.86 22.83
N TYR A 332 18.64 -14.91 22.47
CA TYR A 332 19.20 -16.09 21.83
C TYR A 332 18.18 -16.82 20.97
N TYR A 333 18.69 -17.49 19.93
CA TYR A 333 17.90 -18.29 19.00
C TYR A 333 18.65 -19.58 18.69
N ALA A 334 18.02 -20.73 18.91
CA ALA A 334 18.58 -22.04 18.57
C ALA A 334 17.48 -23.07 18.32
N ASN A 335 17.70 -24.00 17.40
CA ASN A 335 16.76 -25.07 17.05
C ASN A 335 15.32 -24.56 16.79
N ASN A 336 15.19 -23.46 16.04
CA ASN A 336 13.92 -22.78 15.76
C ASN A 336 13.15 -22.30 17.01
N ASN A 337 13.82 -22.11 18.14
CA ASN A 337 13.23 -21.59 19.37
C ASN A 337 13.87 -20.27 19.78
N LEU A 338 13.02 -19.32 20.18
CA LEU A 338 13.41 -18.07 20.83
C LEU A 338 13.64 -18.35 22.31
N LEU A 339 14.82 -17.99 22.82
CA LEU A 339 15.28 -18.37 24.16
C LEU A 339 15.78 -17.15 24.92
N TYR A 340 15.65 -17.23 26.26
CA TYR A 340 16.05 -16.19 27.21
C TYR A 340 15.38 -14.85 26.91
N GLN A 341 14.12 -14.75 27.32
CA GLN A 341 13.35 -13.52 27.19
C GLN A 341 14.05 -12.37 27.93
N ILE A 342 14.10 -11.21 27.29
CA ILE A 342 14.59 -9.96 27.83
C ILE A 342 13.39 -9.17 28.32
N GLU A 343 13.41 -8.74 29.58
CA GLU A 343 12.43 -7.80 30.11
C GLU A 343 12.81 -6.37 29.71
N THR A 344 11.87 -5.66 29.08
CA THR A 344 11.96 -4.22 28.78
C THR A 344 11.45 -3.41 29.98
N HIS A 345 12.09 -2.27 30.26
CA HIS A 345 11.65 -1.31 31.28
C HIS A 345 12.04 0.10 30.86
N THR A 346 11.29 1.11 31.28
CA THR A 346 11.55 2.54 31.01
C THR A 346 12.68 3.15 31.86
N ARG A 347 13.37 2.36 32.71
CA ARG A 347 14.43 2.85 33.60
C ARG A 347 15.79 2.18 33.31
N ASP A 348 16.76 3.01 32.93
CA ASP A 348 18.15 2.63 32.57
C ASP A 348 18.91 1.77 33.59
N LEU A 349 18.55 1.82 34.88
CA LEU A 349 19.30 1.18 35.96
C LEU A 349 18.81 -0.24 36.30
N ALA A 350 17.62 -0.64 35.85
CA ALA A 350 16.97 -1.86 36.35
C ALA A 350 17.46 -3.14 35.66
N ASN A 351 17.80 -3.09 34.36
CA ASN A 351 18.08 -4.30 33.57
C ASN A 351 19.34 -4.15 32.71
N GLN A 352 20.52 -4.28 33.33
CA GLN A 352 21.70 -4.63 32.56
C GLN A 352 21.56 -6.07 32.06
N LEU A 353 21.61 -6.27 30.74
CA LEU A 353 21.67 -7.60 30.16
C LEU A 353 22.91 -8.32 30.70
N SER A 354 22.72 -9.37 31.49
CA SER A 354 23.78 -10.09 32.19
C SER A 354 24.71 -10.89 31.27
N ARG A 355 24.46 -10.89 29.95
CA ARG A 355 25.13 -11.73 28.96
C ARG A 355 25.88 -10.88 27.94
N ASN A 356 26.95 -11.44 27.39
CA ASN A 356 27.69 -10.90 26.25
C ASN A 356 26.84 -10.97 24.97
N THR A 357 25.76 -10.19 24.94
CA THR A 357 24.75 -10.21 23.89
C THR A 357 25.10 -9.15 22.86
N LYS A 358 25.36 -9.55 21.62
CA LYS A 358 25.48 -8.63 20.47
C LYS A 358 24.26 -8.63 19.57
N VAL A 359 23.35 -9.58 19.80
CA VAL A 359 22.19 -9.83 18.96
C VAL A 359 20.98 -10.02 19.86
N PHE A 360 19.87 -9.38 19.51
CA PHE A 360 18.57 -9.72 20.09
C PHE A 360 17.56 -9.98 18.99
N TYR A 361 16.52 -10.71 19.34
CA TYR A 361 15.40 -11.03 18.48
C TYR A 361 14.15 -10.38 19.05
N ALA A 362 13.31 -9.79 18.20
CA ALA A 362 12.02 -9.26 18.59
C ALA A 362 10.92 -10.03 17.88
N ASP A 363 10.04 -10.65 18.66
CA ASP A 363 8.80 -11.27 18.22
C ASP A 363 7.68 -10.24 18.31
N ILE A 364 7.19 -9.82 17.14
CA ILE A 364 6.28 -8.69 16.98
C ILE A 364 4.94 -9.22 16.46
N PRO A 365 3.85 -9.08 17.22
CA PRO A 365 2.51 -9.42 16.75
C PRO A 365 2.12 -8.58 15.51
N VAL A 366 1.57 -9.23 14.50
CA VAL A 366 1.11 -8.56 13.26
C VAL A 366 -0.41 -8.61 13.25
N LYS A 367 -1.04 -7.51 13.68
CA LYS A 367 -2.52 -7.38 13.78
C LYS A 367 -3.15 -6.56 12.65
N LYS A 368 -2.40 -5.58 12.13
CA LYS A 368 -2.74 -4.78 10.95
C LYS A 368 -1.54 -4.75 10.01
N ALA A 369 -1.61 -4.01 8.89
CA ALA A 369 -0.42 -3.87 8.07
C ALA A 369 0.63 -2.97 8.72
N MET A 370 1.90 -3.34 8.53
CA MET A 370 3.05 -2.73 9.19
C MET A 370 4.21 -2.60 8.19
N TYR A 371 5.08 -1.62 8.42
CA TYR A 371 6.18 -1.27 7.53
C TYR A 371 7.55 -1.35 8.22
N SER A 372 7.63 -0.84 9.45
CA SER A 372 8.90 -0.80 10.19
C SER A 372 8.70 -0.67 11.69
N ILE A 373 9.78 -0.93 12.42
CA ILE A 373 9.93 -0.68 13.85
C ILE A 373 11.29 -0.01 14.10
N GLU A 374 11.33 0.93 15.03
CA GLU A 374 12.55 1.61 15.50
C GLU A 374 12.61 1.51 17.02
N PHE A 375 13.65 0.88 17.56
CA PHE A 375 13.92 0.90 19.00
C PHE A 375 14.58 2.23 19.37
N LYS A 376 13.90 3.08 20.15
CA LYS A 376 14.38 4.45 20.38
C LYS A 376 15.76 4.48 21.03
N LYS A 377 16.04 3.51 21.92
CA LYS A 377 17.30 3.46 22.64
C LYS A 377 17.78 2.02 22.86
N VAL A 378 18.94 1.73 22.25
CA VAL A 378 19.72 0.51 22.49
C VAL A 378 21.11 0.95 22.90
N ARG A 379 21.49 0.65 24.15
CA ARG A 379 22.80 1.03 24.68
C ARG A 379 23.77 -0.13 24.51
N THR A 380 24.83 0.08 23.74
CA THR A 380 25.93 -0.89 23.57
C THR A 380 27.19 -0.54 24.37
#